data_AF-U3LN77-F1
#
_entry.id   AF-U3LN77-F1
#
_cell.length_a   1.000
_cell.length_b   1.000
_cell.length_c   1.000
_cell.angle_alpha   90.00
_cell.angle_beta   90.00
_cell.angle_gamma   90.00
#
_symmetry.space_group_name_H-M   'P 1'
#
loop_
_entity.id
_entity.type
_entity.pdbx_description
1 polymer ?
#
loop_
_entity_poly.entity_id
_entity_poly.type
_entity_poly.pdbx_seq_one_letter_code
_entity_poly.pdbx_strand_id
1 'polypeptide(L)'
;MHASRLLAASLRYRRPYWMLFLKNVDNWRIYTVIQQPDHQRTEMLYQAWLGGLDRPYVRPKCMAHQPLWLSKKRHAMRRSRLDNPESPLEKYVLEWQRKFNTFQGKERPTPDDLHTALDLVERPLDLSYALQLFSQCRNLHNIRFEDPKETFVVFLEACLRVDRKDCAVYALENAAKLGFSEVDENCSRYLKGEQTWYKQSVVDGLFYPLEENAERNAAHSTQGVAGSGSELTGGAEASRLAGPDGVVADEDTAASLDEDILRLQAELEALERESQNLK
;
A
#
# COMPACT_ATOMS: atom_id res chain seq x y z
N MET A 1 39.89 40.13 -28.15
CA MET A 1 38.63 40.06 -27.37
C MET A 1 37.55 39.44 -28.24
N HIS A 2 37.33 38.13 -28.14
CA HIS A 2 36.27 37.42 -28.87
C HIS A 2 35.34 36.75 -27.85
N ALA A 3 34.43 37.55 -27.31
CA ALA A 3 33.38 37.10 -26.41
C ALA A 3 32.04 37.64 -26.92
N SER A 4 31.51 37.11 -28.03
CA SER A 4 30.18 37.52 -28.53
C SER A 4 29.58 36.66 -29.66
N ARG A 5 29.73 35.32 -29.65
CA ARG A 5 29.00 34.45 -30.62
C ARG A 5 28.48 33.12 -30.08
N LEU A 6 28.06 33.10 -28.81
CA LEU A 6 27.04 32.16 -28.34
C LEU A 6 25.85 32.98 -27.87
N LEU A 7 25.21 33.69 -28.80
CA LEU A 7 23.85 34.17 -28.57
C LEU A 7 23.01 32.92 -28.33
N ALA A 8 22.70 32.65 -27.06
CA ALA A 8 21.79 31.58 -26.66
C ALA A 8 20.59 31.59 -27.61
N ALA A 9 20.36 30.48 -28.33
CA ALA A 9 19.32 30.33 -29.33
C ALA A 9 17.92 30.43 -28.69
N SER A 10 17.54 31.65 -28.33
CA SER A 10 16.34 31.97 -27.58
C SER A 10 15.24 32.40 -28.53
N LEU A 11 14.04 31.85 -28.29
CA LEU A 11 12.85 32.20 -29.07
C LEU A 11 12.19 33.51 -28.59
N ARG A 12 12.81 34.27 -27.67
CA ARG A 12 12.21 35.48 -27.06
C ARG A 12 11.58 36.46 -28.05
N TYR A 13 12.21 36.68 -29.19
CA TYR A 13 11.73 37.61 -30.23
C TYR A 13 11.00 36.92 -31.40
N ARG A 14 10.85 35.58 -31.34
CA ARG A 14 10.20 34.77 -32.39
C ARG A 14 8.79 34.32 -32.01
N ARG A 15 8.42 34.42 -30.74
CA ARG A 15 7.11 34.06 -30.20
C ARG A 15 6.66 35.07 -29.14
N PRO A 16 5.34 35.20 -28.87
CA PRO A 16 4.82 36.05 -27.82
C PRO A 16 5.49 35.84 -26.45
N TYR A 17 5.59 36.91 -25.67
CA TYR A 17 6.34 36.92 -24.40
C TYR A 17 5.82 35.90 -23.37
N TRP A 18 4.50 35.66 -23.31
CA TRP A 18 3.89 34.69 -22.40
C TRP A 18 4.33 33.23 -22.69
N MET A 19 4.98 32.98 -23.83
CA MET A 19 5.55 31.68 -24.20
C MET A 19 7.00 31.53 -23.74
N LEU A 20 7.54 32.42 -22.90
CA LEU A 20 8.87 32.28 -22.34
C LEU A 20 8.98 30.96 -21.55
N PHE A 21 10.10 30.24 -21.72
CA PHE A 21 10.32 28.89 -21.16
C PHE A 21 9.28 27.80 -21.51
N LEU A 22 8.32 28.10 -22.39
CA LEU A 22 7.36 27.10 -22.88
C LEU A 22 8.09 25.99 -23.65
N LYS A 23 7.85 24.76 -23.18
CA LYS A 23 8.37 23.48 -23.70
C LYS A 23 7.22 22.45 -23.72
N ASN A 24 7.41 21.33 -24.42
CA ASN A 24 6.47 20.19 -24.44
C ASN A 24 5.03 20.55 -24.84
N VAL A 25 4.88 21.54 -25.72
CA VAL A 25 3.64 21.76 -26.48
C VAL A 25 3.73 21.01 -27.79
N ASP A 26 2.57 20.59 -28.29
CA ASP A 26 2.40 19.98 -29.61
C ASP A 26 3.02 20.84 -30.73
N ASN A 27 2.52 22.06 -30.93
CA ASN A 27 3.06 23.01 -31.87
C ASN A 27 2.77 24.44 -31.39
N TRP A 28 3.80 25.13 -30.93
CA TRP A 28 3.67 26.48 -30.37
C TRP A 28 3.12 27.51 -31.37
N ARG A 29 3.25 27.28 -32.69
CA ARG A 29 2.78 28.22 -33.72
C ARG A 29 1.25 28.35 -33.74
N ILE A 30 0.51 27.29 -33.39
CA ILE A 30 -0.95 27.28 -33.32
C ILE A 30 -1.46 28.45 -32.46
N TYR A 31 -0.80 28.65 -31.32
CA TYR A 31 -1.20 29.63 -30.31
C TYR A 31 -0.86 31.09 -30.67
N THR A 32 -0.16 31.32 -31.78
CA THR A 32 0.16 32.66 -32.27
C THR A 32 -0.89 33.21 -33.24
N VAL A 33 -1.71 32.34 -33.84
CA VAL A 33 -2.71 32.68 -34.87
C VAL A 33 -4.14 32.34 -34.46
N ILE A 34 -4.35 31.92 -33.21
CA ILE A 34 -5.65 31.42 -32.72
C ILE A 34 -6.78 32.46 -32.77
N GLN A 35 -6.45 33.76 -32.86
CA GLN A 35 -7.42 34.85 -32.96
C GLN A 35 -7.97 35.05 -34.38
N GLN A 36 -7.38 34.41 -35.39
CA GLN A 36 -7.97 34.40 -36.73
C GLN A 36 -9.27 33.59 -36.68
N PRO A 37 -10.36 34.03 -37.34
CA PRO A 37 -11.69 33.44 -37.18
C PRO A 37 -11.74 31.95 -37.53
N ASP A 38 -11.01 31.51 -38.55
CA ASP A 38 -10.93 30.09 -38.92
C ASP A 38 -10.28 29.25 -37.82
N HIS A 39 -9.15 29.70 -37.28
CA HIS A 39 -8.44 29.01 -36.20
C HIS A 39 -9.18 29.10 -34.86
N GLN A 40 -9.89 30.21 -34.61
CA GLN A 40 -10.74 30.36 -33.44
C GLN A 40 -11.89 29.35 -33.48
N ARG A 41 -12.54 29.19 -34.64
CA ARG A 41 -13.57 28.16 -34.87
C ARG A 41 -13.01 26.76 -34.67
N THR A 42 -11.83 26.45 -35.23
CA THR A 42 -11.16 25.16 -35.03
C THR A 42 -10.87 24.89 -33.55
N GLU A 43 -10.42 25.88 -32.80
CA GLU A 43 -10.16 25.75 -31.37
C GLU A 43 -11.44 25.46 -30.59
N MET A 44 -12.55 26.13 -30.90
CA MET A 44 -13.86 25.84 -30.28
C MET A 44 -14.32 24.41 -30.56
N LEU A 45 -14.20 23.97 -31.81
CA LEU A 45 -14.56 22.60 -32.22
C LEU A 45 -13.66 21.56 -31.54
N TYR A 46 -12.37 21.85 -31.38
CA TYR A 46 -11.45 20.98 -30.66
C TYR A 46 -11.81 20.85 -29.18
N GLN A 47 -12.22 21.95 -28.53
CA GLN A 47 -12.66 21.91 -27.13
C GLN A 47 -13.96 21.12 -26.96
N ALA A 48 -14.87 21.16 -27.93
CA ALA A 48 -16.06 20.32 -27.97
C ALA A 48 -15.71 18.84 -28.20
N TRP A 49 -14.77 18.55 -29.10
CA TRP A 49 -14.29 17.19 -29.38
C TRP A 49 -13.64 16.53 -28.14
N LEU A 50 -12.85 17.29 -27.38
CA LEU A 50 -12.27 16.83 -26.11
C LEU A 50 -13.32 16.62 -25.00
N GLY A 51 -14.55 17.11 -25.19
CA GLY A 51 -15.63 17.02 -24.22
C GLY A 51 -15.40 17.79 -22.92
N GLY A 52 -16.34 17.61 -21.99
CA GLY A 52 -16.27 18.20 -20.65
C GLY A 52 -16.73 19.65 -20.54
N LEU A 53 -17.31 20.20 -21.59
CA LEU A 53 -17.84 21.55 -21.66
C LEU A 53 -19.25 21.50 -22.23
N ASP A 54 -20.14 22.21 -21.56
CA ASP A 54 -21.57 22.38 -21.88
C ASP A 54 -21.81 23.58 -22.82
N ARG A 55 -20.88 24.53 -22.84
CA ARG A 55 -20.93 25.74 -23.66
C ARG A 55 -19.70 25.86 -24.58
N PRO A 56 -19.84 26.53 -25.74
CA PRO A 56 -18.70 26.80 -26.61
C PRO A 56 -17.60 27.57 -25.85
N TYR A 57 -16.36 27.13 -26.01
CA TYR A 57 -15.23 27.61 -25.22
C TYR A 57 -13.98 27.79 -26.09
N VAL A 58 -13.23 28.87 -25.84
CA VAL A 58 -11.91 29.12 -26.43
C VAL A 58 -10.93 29.28 -25.27
N ARG A 59 -9.73 28.67 -25.40
CA ARG A 59 -8.68 28.87 -24.39
C ARG A 59 -8.23 30.33 -24.31
N PRO A 60 -7.72 30.80 -23.15
CA PRO A 60 -7.28 32.18 -23.03
C PRO A 60 -6.14 32.52 -24.00
N LYS A 61 -6.11 33.76 -24.49
CA LYS A 61 -5.13 34.25 -25.49
C LYS A 61 -3.66 34.04 -25.10
N CYS A 62 -3.36 34.09 -23.81
CA CYS A 62 -2.01 33.96 -23.28
C CYS A 62 -1.70 32.55 -22.73
N MET A 63 -2.41 31.51 -23.19
CA MET A 63 -2.23 30.13 -22.73
C MET A 63 -2.08 29.16 -23.90
N ALA A 64 -0.98 28.40 -23.89
CA ALA A 64 -0.76 27.32 -24.84
C ALA A 64 -1.32 25.99 -24.32
N HIS A 65 -1.09 25.63 -23.05
CA HIS A 65 -1.73 24.45 -22.45
C HIS A 65 -3.18 24.74 -22.06
N GLN A 66 -3.95 23.67 -21.86
CA GLN A 66 -5.30 23.77 -21.30
C GLN A 66 -5.23 24.44 -19.91
N PRO A 67 -6.18 25.31 -19.55
CA PRO A 67 -6.24 25.87 -18.21
C PRO A 67 -6.33 24.79 -17.14
N LEU A 68 -5.85 25.13 -15.94
CA LEU A 68 -5.77 24.19 -14.84
C LEU A 68 -7.14 23.58 -14.49
N TRP A 69 -8.18 24.42 -14.40
CA TRP A 69 -9.53 23.99 -14.07
C TRP A 69 -10.11 23.03 -15.12
N LEU A 70 -9.85 23.28 -16.41
CA LEU A 70 -10.38 22.47 -17.49
C LEU A 70 -9.64 21.13 -17.59
N SER A 71 -8.33 21.15 -17.41
CA SER A 71 -7.49 19.95 -17.35
C SER A 71 -7.88 19.07 -16.16
N LYS A 72 -8.08 19.68 -14.98
CA LYS A 72 -8.55 18.99 -13.78
C LYS A 72 -9.94 18.38 -14.00
N LYS A 73 -10.88 19.14 -14.59
CA LYS A 73 -12.23 18.65 -14.90
C LYS A 73 -12.18 17.45 -15.84
N ARG A 74 -11.43 17.54 -16.95
CA ARG A 74 -11.28 16.44 -17.92
C ARG A 74 -10.59 15.22 -17.32
N HIS A 75 -9.59 15.41 -16.46
CA HIS A 75 -8.96 14.32 -15.73
C HIS A 75 -9.96 13.59 -14.83
N ALA A 76 -10.81 14.32 -14.10
CA ALA A 76 -11.83 13.73 -13.23
C ALA A 76 -12.95 13.02 -14.00
N MET A 77 -13.34 13.52 -15.18
CA MET A 77 -14.36 12.88 -16.02
C MET A 77 -13.82 11.71 -16.85
N ARG A 78 -12.51 11.51 -16.89
CA ARG A 78 -11.90 10.40 -17.62
C ARG A 78 -12.33 9.10 -16.96
N ARG A 79 -13.02 8.24 -17.71
CA ARG A 79 -13.35 6.89 -17.26
C ARG A 79 -12.07 6.12 -16.96
N SER A 80 -12.09 5.32 -15.89
CA SER A 80 -11.02 4.38 -15.60
C SER A 80 -10.82 3.43 -16.78
N ARG A 81 -9.61 2.89 -16.93
CA ARG A 81 -9.35 1.88 -17.96
C ARG A 81 -9.91 0.51 -17.57
N LEU A 82 -9.94 0.25 -16.27
CA LEU A 82 -10.59 -0.91 -15.70
C LEU A 82 -12.05 -0.53 -15.45
N ASP A 83 -12.94 -1.20 -16.18
CA ASP A 83 -14.39 -1.09 -16.04
C ASP A 83 -14.89 -2.38 -15.36
N ASN A 84 -15.77 -2.23 -14.36
CA ASN A 84 -16.38 -3.33 -13.59
C ASN A 84 -15.36 -4.23 -12.84
N PRO A 85 -14.79 -3.76 -11.71
CA PRO A 85 -13.86 -4.57 -10.94
C PRO A 85 -14.55 -5.80 -10.30
N GLU A 86 -14.03 -6.98 -10.57
CA GLU A 86 -14.50 -8.25 -10.03
C GLU A 86 -13.88 -8.53 -8.66
N SER A 87 -12.56 -8.38 -8.57
CA SER A 87 -11.76 -8.68 -7.38
C SER A 87 -11.77 -7.51 -6.36
N PRO A 88 -11.68 -7.78 -5.05
CA PRO A 88 -11.41 -6.76 -4.05
C PRO A 88 -10.16 -5.92 -4.38
N LEU A 89 -9.10 -6.55 -4.89
CA LEU A 89 -7.89 -5.81 -5.28
C LEU A 89 -8.16 -4.85 -6.43
N GLU A 90 -8.93 -5.25 -7.44
CA GLU A 90 -9.27 -4.38 -8.57
C GLU A 90 -10.06 -3.14 -8.13
N LYS A 91 -10.95 -3.29 -7.13
CA LYS A 91 -11.63 -2.15 -6.49
C LYS A 91 -10.62 -1.25 -5.80
N TYR A 92 -9.68 -1.84 -5.04
CA TYR A 92 -8.62 -1.09 -4.37
C TYR A 92 -7.69 -0.36 -5.35
N VAL A 93 -7.39 -0.94 -6.53
CA VAL A 93 -6.62 -0.27 -7.59
C VAL A 93 -7.33 0.98 -8.10
N LEU A 94 -8.67 0.96 -8.21
CA LEU A 94 -9.43 2.15 -8.59
C LEU A 94 -9.41 3.22 -7.50
N GLU A 95 -9.47 2.82 -6.23
CA GLU A 95 -9.31 3.72 -5.08
C GLU A 95 -7.92 4.33 -5.03
N TRP A 96 -6.88 3.53 -5.26
CA TRP A 96 -5.49 3.97 -5.40
C TRP A 96 -5.36 5.04 -6.48
N GLN A 97 -5.96 4.81 -7.65
CA GLN A 97 -5.93 5.80 -8.73
C GLN A 97 -6.65 7.11 -8.35
N ARG A 98 -7.76 7.02 -7.59
CA ARG A 98 -8.51 8.19 -7.12
C ARG A 98 -7.82 8.95 -6.00
N LYS A 99 -7.00 8.29 -5.18
CA LYS A 99 -6.27 8.89 -4.06
C LYS A 99 -4.92 9.45 -4.53
N PHE A 100 -4.09 8.60 -5.14
CA PHE A 100 -2.68 8.92 -5.43
C PHE A 100 -2.41 9.39 -6.86
N ASN A 101 -3.25 9.01 -7.84
CA ASN A 101 -3.10 9.43 -9.24
C ASN A 101 -4.06 10.57 -9.61
N THR A 102 -4.25 11.52 -8.70
CA THR A 102 -5.08 12.71 -8.94
C THR A 102 -4.35 13.76 -9.76
N PHE A 103 -5.12 14.61 -10.46
CA PHE A 103 -4.56 15.70 -11.25
C PHE A 103 -3.83 16.71 -10.34
N GLN A 104 -2.50 16.78 -10.46
CA GLN A 104 -1.63 17.53 -9.55
C GLN A 104 -1.76 17.10 -8.09
N GLY A 105 -2.01 15.81 -7.85
CA GLY A 105 -1.97 15.21 -6.53
C GLY A 105 -0.62 15.42 -5.85
N LYS A 106 -0.67 15.67 -4.54
CA LYS A 106 0.53 15.84 -3.70
C LYS A 106 0.70 14.69 -2.71
N GLU A 107 -0.37 13.97 -2.42
CA GLU A 107 -0.36 12.82 -1.52
C GLU A 107 0.47 11.70 -2.14
N ARG A 108 1.36 11.14 -1.33
CA ARG A 108 2.17 9.98 -1.69
C ARG A 108 1.58 8.75 -0.99
N PRO A 109 1.59 7.57 -1.63
CA PRO A 109 1.22 6.34 -0.96
C PRO A 109 2.09 6.07 0.28
N THR A 110 1.55 5.32 1.23
CA THR A 110 2.32 4.78 2.36
C THR A 110 2.69 3.31 2.13
N PRO A 111 3.68 2.77 2.88
CA PRO A 111 3.94 1.33 2.91
C PRO A 111 2.69 0.51 3.29
N ASP A 112 1.87 0.99 4.21
CA ASP A 112 0.64 0.29 4.66
C ASP A 112 -0.42 0.22 3.56
N ASP A 113 -0.56 1.27 2.73
CA ASP A 113 -1.44 1.23 1.56
C ASP A 113 -0.97 0.10 0.60
N LEU A 114 0.35 -0.10 0.48
CA LEU A 114 0.91 -1.17 -0.34
C LEU A 114 0.72 -2.56 0.30
N HIS A 115 0.87 -2.69 1.61
CA HIS A 115 0.59 -3.95 2.34
C HIS A 115 -0.87 -4.35 2.15
N THR A 116 -1.80 -3.40 2.28
CA THR A 116 -3.22 -3.60 2.00
C THR A 116 -3.45 -4.14 0.58
N ALA A 117 -2.76 -3.57 -0.42
CA ALA A 117 -2.85 -4.08 -1.80
C ALA A 117 -2.30 -5.51 -1.95
N LEU A 118 -1.20 -5.85 -1.27
CA LEU A 118 -0.62 -7.20 -1.30
C LEU A 118 -1.51 -8.22 -0.56
N ASP A 119 -2.20 -7.79 0.49
CA ASP A 119 -3.10 -8.64 1.27
C ASP A 119 -4.40 -8.99 0.56
N LEU A 120 -4.81 -8.20 -0.44
CA LEU A 120 -6.00 -8.47 -1.25
C LEU A 120 -5.71 -9.38 -2.46
N VAL A 121 -4.50 -9.93 -2.58
CA VAL A 121 -4.13 -10.84 -3.68
C VAL A 121 -4.77 -12.21 -3.48
N GLU A 122 -5.71 -12.55 -4.38
CA GLU A 122 -6.37 -13.86 -4.44
C GLU A 122 -6.02 -14.61 -5.73
N ARG A 123 -6.03 -13.91 -6.87
CA ARG A 123 -5.81 -14.49 -8.21
C ARG A 123 -4.41 -14.15 -8.75
N PRO A 124 -3.83 -14.93 -9.67
CA PRO A 124 -2.53 -14.59 -10.27
C PRO A 124 -2.54 -13.26 -11.05
N LEU A 125 -3.70 -12.84 -11.57
CA LEU A 125 -3.85 -11.51 -12.19
C LEU A 125 -3.74 -10.38 -11.14
N ASP A 126 -4.26 -10.62 -9.93
CA ASP A 126 -4.21 -9.66 -8.83
C ASP A 126 -2.77 -9.38 -8.44
N LEU A 127 -1.91 -10.41 -8.40
CA LEU A 127 -0.48 -10.22 -8.17
C LEU A 127 0.14 -9.26 -9.19
N SER A 128 -0.25 -9.32 -10.47
CA SER A 128 0.28 -8.39 -11.48
C SER A 128 -0.12 -6.94 -11.20
N TYR A 129 -1.35 -6.69 -10.73
CA TYR A 129 -1.78 -5.36 -10.31
C TYR A 129 -1.00 -4.89 -9.08
N ALA A 130 -0.88 -5.73 -8.05
CA ALA A 130 -0.16 -5.40 -6.82
C ALA A 130 1.33 -5.10 -7.09
N LEU A 131 2.00 -5.88 -7.95
CA LEU A 131 3.40 -5.64 -8.35
C LEU A 131 3.59 -4.36 -9.16
N GLN A 132 2.59 -3.94 -9.94
CA GLN A 132 2.63 -2.63 -10.61
C GLN A 132 2.52 -1.48 -9.60
N LEU A 133 1.66 -1.61 -8.58
CA LEU A 133 1.58 -0.64 -7.48
C LEU A 133 2.90 -0.60 -6.69
N PHE A 134 3.49 -1.76 -6.40
CA PHE A 134 4.81 -1.87 -5.79
C PHE A 134 5.88 -1.11 -6.60
N SER A 135 5.90 -1.31 -7.92
CA SER A 135 6.82 -0.60 -8.82
C SER A 135 6.58 0.92 -8.82
N GLN A 136 5.33 1.38 -8.72
CA GLN A 136 5.01 2.80 -8.58
C GLN A 136 5.54 3.35 -7.25
N CYS A 137 5.37 2.62 -6.14
CA CYS A 137 5.90 3.03 -4.83
C CYS A 137 7.43 3.23 -4.89
N ARG A 138 8.15 2.29 -5.51
CA ARG A 138 9.61 2.37 -5.62
C ARG A 138 10.10 3.40 -6.64
N ASN A 139 9.58 3.36 -7.87
CA ASN A 139 10.15 4.11 -8.99
C ASN A 139 9.51 5.49 -9.17
N LEU A 140 8.20 5.62 -8.99
CA LEU A 140 7.49 6.88 -9.20
C LEU A 140 7.50 7.74 -7.94
N HIS A 141 7.16 7.14 -6.79
CA HIS A 141 7.04 7.85 -5.53
C HIS A 141 8.32 7.82 -4.70
N ASN A 142 9.31 6.97 -5.03
CA ASN A 142 10.55 6.79 -4.29
C ASN A 142 10.32 6.66 -2.77
N ILE A 143 9.41 5.78 -2.40
CA ILE A 143 9.08 5.47 -1.01
C ILE A 143 10.13 4.50 -0.48
N ARG A 144 10.60 4.77 0.74
CA ARG A 144 11.37 3.81 1.53
C ARG A 144 10.38 3.05 2.41
N PHE A 145 10.46 1.73 2.43
CA PHE A 145 9.68 0.91 3.33
C PHE A 145 10.23 1.06 4.75
N GLU A 146 9.37 1.49 5.68
CA GLU A 146 9.75 1.79 7.08
C GLU A 146 10.13 0.50 7.82
N ASP A 147 9.29 -0.54 7.68
CA ASP A 147 9.53 -1.89 8.17
C ASP A 147 9.89 -2.83 7.01
N PRO A 148 11.19 -2.90 6.63
CA PRO A 148 11.62 -3.66 5.46
C PRO A 148 11.41 -5.17 5.63
N LYS A 149 11.52 -5.68 6.85
CA LYS A 149 11.32 -7.10 7.17
C LYS A 149 9.88 -7.50 6.91
N GLU A 150 8.93 -6.76 7.47
CA GLU A 150 7.50 -7.03 7.32
C GLU A 150 7.05 -6.86 5.87
N THR A 151 7.53 -5.83 5.19
CA THR A 151 7.19 -5.60 3.78
C THR A 151 7.60 -6.78 2.88
N PHE A 152 8.76 -7.39 3.13
CA PHE A 152 9.19 -8.58 2.38
C PHE A 152 8.35 -9.81 2.74
N VAL A 153 7.96 -9.98 4.01
CA VAL A 153 7.10 -11.08 4.46
C VAL A 153 5.72 -10.99 3.80
N VAL A 154 5.06 -9.83 3.83
CA VAL A 154 3.76 -9.60 3.19
C VAL A 154 3.85 -9.85 1.67
N PHE A 155 4.93 -9.39 1.04
CA PHE A 155 5.20 -9.67 -0.37
C PHE A 155 5.36 -11.17 -0.67
N LEU A 156 6.12 -11.89 0.17
CA LEU A 156 6.31 -13.34 0.03
C LEU A 156 4.99 -14.08 0.18
N GLU A 157 4.17 -13.71 1.16
CA GLU A 157 2.85 -14.29 1.39
C GLU A 157 1.93 -14.08 0.19
N ALA A 158 1.87 -12.85 -0.36
CA ALA A 158 1.10 -12.56 -1.55
C ALA A 158 1.53 -13.42 -2.75
N CYS A 159 2.83 -13.69 -2.91
CA CYS A 159 3.34 -14.56 -3.97
C CYS A 159 2.97 -16.04 -3.74
N LEU A 160 3.01 -16.51 -2.48
CA LEU A 160 2.67 -17.89 -2.13
C LEU A 160 1.18 -18.18 -2.27
N ARG A 161 0.28 -17.22 -1.99
CA ARG A 161 -1.18 -17.39 -2.18
C ARG A 161 -1.59 -17.75 -3.61
N VAL A 162 -0.78 -17.35 -4.59
CA VAL A 162 -1.03 -17.60 -6.03
C VAL A 162 -0.03 -18.59 -6.64
N ASP A 163 0.70 -19.34 -5.81
CA ASP A 163 1.71 -20.32 -6.21
C ASP A 163 2.83 -19.76 -7.13
N ARG A 164 3.20 -18.49 -6.95
CA ARG A 164 4.26 -17.81 -7.73
C ARG A 164 5.55 -17.65 -6.93
N LYS A 165 6.13 -18.78 -6.51
CA LYS A 165 7.43 -18.82 -5.79
C LYS A 165 8.59 -18.27 -6.65
N ASP A 166 8.49 -18.36 -7.97
CA ASP A 166 9.44 -17.81 -8.94
C ASP A 166 9.65 -16.30 -8.74
N CYS A 167 8.57 -15.54 -8.53
CA CYS A 167 8.64 -14.10 -8.29
C CYS A 167 9.35 -13.77 -6.97
N ALA A 168 9.14 -14.59 -5.94
CA ALA A 168 9.77 -14.39 -4.64
C ALA A 168 11.28 -14.67 -4.67
N VAL A 169 11.71 -15.72 -5.38
CA VAL A 169 13.14 -16.01 -5.59
C VAL A 169 13.81 -14.87 -6.37
N TYR A 170 13.17 -14.38 -7.43
CA TYR A 170 13.68 -13.24 -8.19
C TYR A 170 13.83 -11.97 -7.32
N ALA A 171 12.90 -11.75 -6.39
CA ALA A 171 12.94 -10.63 -5.48
C ALA A 171 14.11 -10.72 -4.48
N LEU A 172 14.46 -11.93 -4.03
CA LEU A 172 15.62 -12.17 -3.17
C LEU A 172 16.92 -11.79 -3.89
N GLU A 173 17.09 -12.23 -5.14
CA GLU A 173 18.30 -11.93 -5.94
C GLU A 173 18.44 -10.43 -6.24
N ASN A 174 17.32 -9.71 -6.35
CA ASN A 174 17.29 -8.29 -6.74
C ASN A 174 16.76 -7.36 -5.64
N ALA A 175 16.88 -7.77 -4.37
CA ALA A 175 16.28 -7.07 -3.22
C ALA A 175 16.59 -5.57 -3.20
N ALA A 176 17.87 -5.20 -3.36
CA ALA A 176 18.32 -3.81 -3.36
C ALA A 176 17.70 -2.95 -4.49
N LYS A 177 17.47 -3.54 -5.67
CA LYS A 177 16.85 -2.83 -6.81
C LYS A 177 15.37 -2.59 -6.54
N LEU A 178 14.67 -3.60 -6.01
CA LEU A 178 13.25 -3.53 -5.68
C LEU A 178 12.96 -2.64 -4.46
N GLY A 179 13.98 -2.36 -3.65
CA GLY A 179 13.88 -1.46 -2.50
C GLY A 179 13.69 -2.17 -1.17
N PHE A 180 13.84 -3.50 -1.14
CA PHE A 180 13.95 -4.26 0.11
C PHE A 180 15.34 -4.02 0.70
N SER A 181 15.41 -3.21 1.77
CA SER A 181 16.69 -2.89 2.42
C SER A 181 17.20 -4.02 3.32
N GLU A 182 16.29 -4.76 3.93
CA GLU A 182 16.59 -5.91 4.78
C GLU A 182 15.57 -7.01 4.47
N VAL A 183 16.06 -8.25 4.38
CA VAL A 183 15.24 -9.44 4.17
C VAL A 183 15.53 -10.39 5.32
N ASP A 184 14.49 -10.92 5.94
CA ASP A 184 14.66 -11.85 7.06
C ASP A 184 15.41 -13.13 6.62
N GLU A 185 16.27 -13.64 7.49
CA GLU A 185 17.09 -14.81 7.20
C GLU A 185 16.23 -16.06 6.98
N ASN A 186 15.14 -16.21 7.73
CA ASN A 186 14.25 -17.36 7.59
C ASN A 186 13.58 -17.37 6.20
N CYS A 187 13.10 -16.21 5.76
CA CYS A 187 12.56 -16.03 4.41
C CYS A 187 13.61 -16.35 3.33
N SER A 188 14.86 -15.95 3.54
CA SER A 188 15.97 -16.22 2.61
C SER A 188 16.29 -17.72 2.52
N ARG A 189 16.40 -18.41 3.66
CA ARG A 189 16.67 -19.85 3.74
C ARG A 189 15.51 -20.66 3.15
N TYR A 190 14.27 -20.26 3.38
CA TYR A 190 13.09 -20.87 2.79
C TYR A 190 13.08 -20.80 1.26
N LEU A 191 13.37 -19.62 0.70
CA LEU A 191 13.38 -19.42 -0.75
C LEU A 191 14.53 -20.16 -1.43
N LYS A 192 15.66 -20.34 -0.75
CA LYS A 192 16.80 -21.15 -1.23
C LYS A 192 16.59 -22.67 -1.06
N GLY A 193 15.59 -23.09 -0.29
CA GLY A 193 15.34 -24.50 0.04
C GLY A 193 16.22 -25.06 1.15
N GLU A 194 16.93 -24.21 1.90
CA GLU A 194 17.69 -24.61 3.10
C GLU A 194 16.75 -24.89 4.29
N GLN A 195 15.59 -24.22 4.31
CA GLN A 195 14.53 -24.41 5.29
C GLN A 195 13.18 -24.65 4.58
N THR A 196 12.25 -25.31 5.26
CA THR A 196 10.89 -25.61 4.77
C THR A 196 9.83 -24.65 5.28
N TRP A 197 10.19 -23.65 6.08
CA TRP A 197 9.28 -22.66 6.65
C TRP A 197 9.90 -21.27 6.61
N TYR A 198 9.06 -20.23 6.49
CA TYR A 198 9.51 -18.84 6.42
C TYR A 198 9.08 -17.97 7.59
N LYS A 199 7.99 -18.32 8.29
CA LYS A 199 7.53 -17.63 9.50
C LYS A 199 6.98 -18.60 10.54
N GLN A 200 7.09 -18.21 11.80
CA GLN A 200 6.36 -18.82 12.92
C GLN A 200 5.26 -17.84 13.35
N SER A 201 4.02 -18.30 13.38
CA SER A 201 2.88 -17.52 13.87
C SER A 201 3.02 -17.32 15.37
N VAL A 202 3.01 -16.07 15.82
CA VAL A 202 3.04 -15.72 17.24
C VAL A 202 1.72 -16.13 17.92
N VAL A 203 0.62 -16.07 17.18
CA VAL A 203 -0.73 -16.36 17.70
C VAL A 203 -0.96 -17.86 17.81
N ASP A 204 -0.60 -18.62 16.77
CA ASP A 204 -0.89 -20.06 16.72
C ASP A 204 0.28 -20.92 17.19
N GLY A 205 1.49 -20.36 17.28
CA GLY A 205 2.73 -21.11 17.50
C GLY A 205 3.15 -22.00 16.33
N LEU A 206 2.39 -22.01 15.23
CA LEU A 206 2.58 -22.85 14.05
C LEU A 206 3.57 -22.24 13.06
N PHE A 207 4.23 -23.09 12.29
CA PHE A 207 5.11 -22.68 11.21
C PHE A 207 4.39 -22.73 9.85
N TYR A 208 4.64 -21.72 9.02
CA TYR A 208 4.10 -21.61 7.66
C TYR A 208 5.17 -21.86 6.59
N PRO A 209 4.83 -22.45 5.42
CA PRO A 209 3.48 -22.90 5.02
C PRO A 209 3.02 -24.18 5.75
N LEU A 210 1.69 -24.34 5.87
CA LEU A 210 1.09 -25.42 6.67
C LEU A 210 1.34 -26.83 6.07
N GLU A 211 1.41 -26.92 4.75
CA GLU A 211 1.54 -28.18 4.01
C GLU A 211 2.93 -28.81 4.16
N GLU A 212 4.00 -28.03 3.98
CA GLU A 212 5.39 -28.51 4.07
C GLU A 212 5.85 -28.74 5.52
N ASN A 213 5.12 -28.24 6.52
CA ASN A 213 5.54 -28.30 7.91
C ASN A 213 4.54 -28.96 8.86
N ALA A 214 3.63 -29.78 8.34
CA ALA A 214 2.67 -30.57 9.12
C ALA A 214 3.36 -31.41 10.21
N GLU A 215 4.54 -31.98 9.92
CA GLU A 215 5.29 -32.80 10.87
C GLU A 215 5.83 -31.99 12.07
N ARG A 216 6.39 -30.79 11.84
CA ARG A 216 6.84 -29.93 12.94
C ARG A 216 5.67 -29.30 13.69
N ASN A 217 4.61 -28.94 12.98
CA ASN A 217 3.39 -28.40 13.57
C ASN A 217 2.71 -29.44 14.48
N ALA A 218 2.70 -30.72 14.09
CA ALA A 218 2.22 -31.81 14.93
C ALA A 218 3.07 -31.97 16.20
N ALA A 219 4.40 -31.97 16.08
CA ALA A 219 5.30 -32.05 17.24
C ALA A 219 5.12 -30.87 18.21
N HIS A 220 4.95 -29.65 17.69
CA HIS A 220 4.78 -28.44 18.50
C HIS A 220 3.41 -28.37 19.19
N SER A 221 2.35 -28.84 18.53
CA SER A 221 1.00 -28.94 19.12
C SER A 221 0.94 -29.97 20.25
N THR A 222 1.65 -31.09 20.12
CA THR A 222 1.69 -32.14 21.16
C THR A 222 2.46 -31.74 22.43
N GLN A 223 3.34 -30.75 22.37
CA GLN A 223 4.07 -30.24 23.54
C GLN A 223 3.26 -29.25 24.40
N GLY A 224 2.06 -28.86 23.98
CA GLY A 224 1.16 -27.97 24.74
C GLY A 224 0.23 -28.67 25.75
N VAL A 225 0.23 -30.01 25.85
CA VAL A 225 -0.78 -30.76 26.65
C VAL A 225 -0.17 -31.82 27.59
N ALA A 226 1.15 -31.81 27.85
CA ALA A 226 1.75 -32.78 28.78
C ALA A 226 2.75 -32.12 29.73
N GLY A 227 2.28 -31.80 30.93
CA GLY A 227 3.12 -31.25 32.00
C GLY A 227 2.46 -31.25 33.38
N SER A 228 1.90 -32.39 33.81
CA SER A 228 1.62 -32.63 35.24
C SER A 228 2.09 -34.03 35.64
N GLY A 229 3.03 -34.06 36.59
CA GLY A 229 3.31 -35.17 37.51
C GLY A 229 4.46 -36.13 37.13
N SER A 230 5.63 -36.01 37.78
CA SER A 230 6.04 -36.94 38.86
C SER A 230 7.49 -36.71 39.33
N GLU A 231 7.65 -36.68 40.66
CA GLU A 231 8.78 -37.12 41.50
C GLU A 231 10.13 -36.37 41.58
N LEU A 232 10.21 -35.53 42.62
CA LEU A 232 11.17 -35.53 43.74
C LEU A 232 12.39 -36.49 43.68
N THR A 233 13.62 -35.96 43.87
CA THR A 233 14.50 -36.28 45.02
C THR A 233 15.87 -35.56 44.99
N GLY A 234 16.19 -34.87 46.10
CA GLY A 234 17.54 -34.60 46.63
C GLY A 234 18.36 -33.48 45.98
N GLY A 235 18.91 -32.47 46.65
CA GLY A 235 19.06 -32.16 48.07
C GLY A 235 20.22 -31.16 48.23
N ALA A 236 20.07 -30.25 49.21
CA ALA A 236 21.08 -29.38 49.83
C ALA A 236 21.76 -28.30 48.95
N GLU A 237 22.07 -27.09 49.42
CA GLU A 237 21.67 -26.20 50.51
C GLU A 237 22.69 -25.03 50.43
N ALA A 238 22.24 -23.77 50.51
CA ALA A 238 22.86 -22.67 51.29
C ALA A 238 22.37 -21.30 50.74
N SER A 239 21.41 -20.65 51.42
CA SER A 239 21.63 -19.64 52.47
C SER A 239 21.78 -18.22 51.85
N ARG A 240 21.00 -17.17 52.15
CA ARG A 240 20.41 -16.72 53.43
C ARG A 240 19.36 -15.61 53.24
N LEU A 241 18.28 -15.67 54.05
CA LEU A 241 17.63 -14.64 54.91
C LEU A 241 17.11 -13.33 54.26
N ALA A 242 15.93 -12.76 54.56
CA ALA A 242 14.80 -12.99 55.50
C ALA A 242 13.68 -12.01 55.04
N GLY A 243 12.40 -12.38 54.83
CA GLY A 243 11.30 -12.63 55.78
C GLY A 243 10.22 -11.51 55.65
N PRO A 244 8.96 -11.63 56.13
CA PRO A 244 8.18 -12.82 56.51
C PRO A 244 6.74 -12.87 55.91
N ASP A 245 6.14 -14.06 56.05
CA ASP A 245 4.71 -14.39 56.25
C ASP A 245 3.63 -14.15 55.18
N GLY A 246 2.89 -15.24 54.92
CA GLY A 246 1.45 -15.16 54.66
C GLY A 246 0.97 -15.90 53.42
N VAL A 247 0.82 -17.22 53.51
CA VAL A 247 0.04 -18.03 52.56
C VAL A 247 -1.42 -17.62 52.64
N VAL A 248 -1.99 -17.13 51.54
CA VAL A 248 -3.43 -17.25 51.24
C VAL A 248 -3.57 -17.53 49.75
N ALA A 249 -4.28 -18.60 49.43
CA ALA A 249 -4.68 -18.96 48.09
C ALA A 249 -5.65 -17.91 47.54
N ASP A 250 -5.48 -17.47 46.29
CA ASP A 250 -6.53 -16.71 45.59
C ASP A 250 -6.99 -17.49 44.37
N GLU A 251 -8.16 -18.13 44.56
CA GLU A 251 -9.10 -18.59 43.56
C GLU A 251 -9.83 -17.41 42.85
N ASP A 252 -9.38 -16.17 43.05
CA ASP A 252 -10.13 -14.93 42.75
C ASP A 252 -9.95 -14.35 41.34
N THR A 253 -9.12 -14.94 40.47
CA THR A 253 -9.02 -14.46 39.07
C THR A 253 -10.16 -14.93 38.17
N ALA A 254 -10.83 -16.04 38.51
CA ALA A 254 -11.99 -16.52 37.77
C ALA A 254 -13.27 -15.77 38.15
N ALA A 255 -13.46 -15.46 39.44
CA ALA A 255 -14.61 -14.68 39.91
C ALA A 255 -14.57 -13.22 39.43
N SER A 256 -13.37 -12.62 39.33
CA SER A 256 -13.18 -11.27 38.79
C SER A 256 -13.57 -11.15 37.31
N LEU A 257 -13.32 -12.18 36.50
CA LEU A 257 -13.66 -12.17 35.08
C LEU A 257 -15.17 -12.33 34.85
N ASP A 258 -15.84 -13.14 35.66
CA ASP A 258 -17.29 -13.29 35.59
C ASP A 258 -18.03 -12.01 36.03
N GLU A 259 -17.53 -11.29 37.03
CA GLU A 259 -18.07 -9.98 37.42
C GLU A 259 -17.89 -8.91 36.33
N ASP A 260 -16.73 -8.90 35.65
CA ASP A 260 -16.47 -7.98 34.53
C ASP A 260 -17.34 -8.30 33.31
N ILE A 261 -17.60 -9.58 33.04
CA ILE A 261 -18.51 -10.02 31.97
C ILE A 261 -19.95 -9.58 32.30
N LEU A 262 -20.42 -9.77 33.53
CA LEU A 262 -21.75 -9.33 33.95
C LEU A 262 -21.91 -7.80 33.87
N ARG A 263 -20.85 -7.05 34.20
CA ARG A 263 -20.83 -5.60 34.09
C ARG A 263 -20.93 -5.12 32.64
N LEU A 264 -20.17 -5.73 31.73
CA LEU A 264 -20.20 -5.42 30.30
C LEU A 264 -21.53 -5.81 29.63
N GLN A 265 -22.13 -6.92 30.07
CA GLN A 265 -23.47 -7.32 29.61
C GLN A 265 -24.55 -6.34 30.05
N ALA A 266 -24.48 -5.85 31.29
CA ALA A 266 -25.41 -4.83 31.79
C ALA A 266 -25.28 -3.48 31.05
N GLU A 267 -24.05 -3.10 30.67
CA GLU A 267 -23.78 -1.87 29.91
C GLU A 267 -24.29 -1.97 28.47
N LEU A 268 -24.14 -3.13 27.82
CA LEU A 268 -24.70 -3.39 26.49
C LEU A 268 -26.23 -3.35 26.49
N GLU A 269 -26.89 -3.96 27.49
CA GLU A 269 -28.35 -3.89 27.59
C GLU A 269 -28.86 -2.47 27.89
N ALA A 270 -28.10 -1.66 28.64
CA ALA A 270 -28.46 -0.26 28.87
C ALA A 270 -28.38 0.56 27.57
N LEU A 271 -27.33 0.37 26.78
CA LEU A 271 -27.17 1.02 25.48
C LEU A 271 -28.22 0.57 24.46
N GLU A 272 -28.62 -0.72 24.47
CA GLU A 272 -29.72 -1.20 23.63
C GLU A 272 -31.05 -0.55 24.00
N ARG A 273 -31.36 -0.41 25.30
CA ARG A 273 -32.57 0.29 25.77
C ARG A 273 -32.56 1.77 25.40
N GLU A 274 -31.41 2.45 25.49
CA GLU A 274 -31.28 3.84 25.02
C GLU A 274 -31.48 3.95 23.50
N SER A 275 -30.96 2.99 22.73
CA SER A 275 -31.14 2.97 21.26
C SER A 275 -32.60 2.70 20.83
N GLN A 276 -33.36 1.95 21.64
CA GLN A 276 -34.78 1.67 21.41
C GLN A 276 -35.69 2.83 21.83
N ASN A 277 -35.28 3.64 22.80
CA ASN A 277 -35.99 4.86 23.21
C ASN A 277 -35.73 6.07 22.28
N LEU A 278 -34.76 5.95 21.37
CA LEU A 278 -34.41 6.96 20.34
C LEU A 278 -35.04 6.66 18.97
N LYS A 279 -36.01 5.74 18.89
CA LYS A 279 -36.90 5.52 17.74
C LYS A 279 -38.32 5.98 18.04
#